data_AF-B7Q820-F1
#
_entry.id   AF-B7Q820-F1
#
_cell.length_a   1.000
_cell.length_b   1.000
_cell.length_c   1.000
_cell.angle_alpha   90.00
_cell.angle_beta   90.00
_cell.angle_gamma   90.00
#
_symmetry.space_group_name_H-M   'P 1'
#
loop_
_entity.id
_entity.type
_entity.pdbx_description
1 polymer ?
#
loop_
_entity_poly.entity_id
_entity_poly.type
_entity_poly.pdbx_seq_one_letter_code
_entity_poly.pdbx_strand_id
1 'polypeptide(L)'
;MLYMKQLSICHALATLLLFYHVVNVLQVSRPVEPYASKTSALCKFYVCAHFTLLILGYVRLNHLKGEMETTTLACGIGYITFSLVVMGTFLDGRSCACPLEVIRCVLLFILDGYIFHLGMPGSQIVGPGLLITFAKVAYALSLTGALVECLRGIRVIDDRMKAN
;
A
#
# COMPACT_ATOMS: atom_id res chain seq x y z
N MET A 1 -6.42 -5.80 24.39
CA MET A 1 -5.08 -5.50 23.82
C MET A 1 -5.11 -5.32 22.29
N LEU A 2 -5.97 -6.04 21.53
CA LEU A 2 -6.17 -5.81 20.07
C LEU A 2 -6.63 -4.39 19.73
N TYR A 3 -7.58 -3.84 20.51
CA TYR A 3 -8.17 -2.51 20.29
C TYR A 3 -7.14 -1.37 20.25
N MET A 4 -6.12 -1.40 21.14
CA MET A 4 -5.07 -0.38 21.15
C MET A 4 -4.13 -0.48 19.93
N LYS A 5 -3.91 -1.68 19.40
CA LYS A 5 -3.15 -1.88 18.16
C LYS A 5 -3.94 -1.38 16.95
N GLN A 6 -5.24 -1.64 16.90
CA GLN A 6 -6.15 -1.18 15.85
C GLN A 6 -6.22 0.34 15.80
N LEU A 7 -6.38 0.99 16.97
CA LEU A 7 -6.44 2.44 17.09
C LEU A 7 -5.12 3.10 16.65
N SER A 8 -3.98 2.49 16.98
CA SER A 8 -2.66 2.95 16.52
C SER A 8 -2.51 2.87 14.99
N ILE A 9 -3.00 1.80 14.37
CA ILE A 9 -2.99 1.64 12.90
C ILE A 9 -3.91 2.66 12.23
N CYS A 10 -5.12 2.87 12.75
CA CYS A 10 -6.06 3.87 12.24
C CYS A 10 -5.48 5.29 12.33
N HIS A 11 -4.83 5.62 13.45
CA HIS A 11 -4.22 6.92 13.64
C HIS A 11 -3.01 7.11 12.69
N ALA A 12 -2.20 6.07 12.48
CA ALA A 12 -1.12 6.10 11.51
C ALA A 12 -1.63 6.29 10.07
N LEU A 13 -2.68 5.57 9.67
CA LEU A 13 -3.33 5.72 8.35
C LEU A 13 -3.92 7.11 8.16
N ALA A 14 -4.65 7.64 9.15
CA ALA A 14 -5.21 8.99 9.10
C ALA A 14 -4.11 10.06 9.01
N THR A 15 -3.02 9.90 9.77
CA THR A 15 -1.88 10.82 9.74
C THR A 15 -1.17 10.77 8.40
N LEU A 16 -0.96 9.59 7.82
CA LEU A 16 -0.33 9.41 6.50
C LEU A 16 -1.22 9.96 5.37
N LEU A 17 -2.53 9.72 5.42
CA LEU A 17 -3.49 10.27 4.46
C LEU A 17 -3.56 11.80 4.54
N LEU A 18 -3.61 12.37 5.75
CA LEU A 18 -3.59 13.81 5.97
C LEU A 18 -2.27 14.44 5.52
N PHE A 19 -1.13 13.86 5.91
CA PHE A 19 0.19 14.31 5.49
C PHE A 19 0.32 14.28 3.96
N TYR A 20 -0.13 13.20 3.34
CA TYR A 20 -0.14 13.08 1.89
C TYR A 20 -1.04 14.11 1.21
N HIS A 21 -2.28 14.29 1.70
CA HIS A 21 -3.23 15.25 1.13
C HIS A 21 -2.70 16.69 1.24
N VAL A 22 -2.07 17.04 2.36
CA VAL A 22 -1.43 18.34 2.58
C VAL A 22 -0.24 18.54 1.64
N VAL A 23 0.64 17.53 1.50
CA VAL A 23 1.80 17.59 0.58
C VAL A 23 1.35 17.70 -0.89
N ASN A 24 0.26 17.03 -1.28
CA ASN A 24 -0.20 17.02 -2.66
C ASN A 24 -0.93 18.34 -3.05
N VAL A 25 -1.70 18.93 -2.14
CA VAL A 25 -2.34 20.26 -2.35
C VAL A 25 -1.29 21.35 -2.60
N LEU A 26 -0.12 21.25 -1.98
CA LEU A 26 0.95 22.25 -2.13
C LEU A 26 1.80 22.08 -3.40
N GLN A 27 1.59 21.03 -4.20
CA GLN A 27 2.39 20.74 -5.40
C GLN A 27 1.56 20.58 -6.68
N VAL A 28 0.66 21.52 -6.96
CA VAL A 28 -0.01 21.61 -8.26
C VAL A 28 0.90 22.31 -9.27
N SER A 29 1.60 21.52 -10.09
CA SER A 29 2.04 21.95 -11.42
C SER A 29 1.29 21.13 -12.46
N ARG A 30 0.56 21.81 -13.36
CA ARG A 30 -0.20 21.21 -14.48
C ARG A 30 0.69 21.02 -15.73
N PRO A 31 0.20 20.26 -16.72
CA PRO A 31 0.39 18.83 -16.93
C PRO A 31 1.66 18.55 -17.76
N VAL A 32 2.37 17.44 -17.51
CA VAL A 32 3.50 17.03 -18.34
C VAL A 32 3.12 15.76 -19.10
N GLU A 33 2.95 15.95 -20.42
CA GLU A 33 2.93 14.96 -21.51
C GLU A 33 1.89 13.80 -21.45
N PRO A 34 1.44 13.33 -22.63
CA PRO A 34 0.51 12.21 -22.72
C PRO A 34 1.10 10.95 -22.07
N TYR A 35 0.27 10.27 -21.27
CA TYR A 35 0.56 9.09 -20.45
C TYR A 35 0.85 7.83 -21.30
N ALA A 36 1.80 7.91 -22.23
CA ALA A 36 2.31 6.77 -22.99
C ALA A 36 3.41 6.10 -22.16
N SER A 37 3.03 5.53 -21.01
CA SER A 37 4.01 4.86 -20.16
C SER A 37 4.60 3.67 -20.94
N LYS A 38 5.91 3.74 -21.27
CA LYS A 38 6.71 2.57 -21.64
C LYS A 38 6.93 1.73 -20.38
N THR A 39 5.84 1.28 -19.75
CA THR A 39 5.89 0.48 -18.55
C THR A 39 6.29 -0.94 -18.90
N SER A 40 7.29 -1.45 -18.21
CA SER A 40 7.75 -2.83 -18.36
C SER A 40 6.60 -3.80 -18.08
N ALA A 41 6.62 -4.98 -18.70
CA ALA A 41 5.61 -6.02 -18.47
C ALA A 41 5.50 -6.39 -16.97
N LEU A 42 6.61 -6.33 -16.24
CA LEU A 42 6.66 -6.56 -14.78
C LEU A 42 5.90 -5.48 -14.00
N CYS A 43 6.02 -4.21 -14.38
CA CYS A 43 5.28 -3.12 -13.76
C CYS A 43 3.77 -3.28 -13.99
N LYS A 44 3.36 -3.64 -15.21
CA LYS A 44 1.94 -3.91 -15.53
C LYS A 44 1.39 -5.09 -14.73
N PHE A 45 2.16 -6.18 -14.64
CA PHE A 45 1.80 -7.34 -13.82
C PHE A 45 1.66 -6.96 -12.34
N TYR A 46 2.59 -6.17 -11.82
CA TYR A 46 2.58 -5.70 -10.45
C TYR A 46 1.34 -4.85 -10.13
N VAL A 47 1.03 -3.88 -10.98
CA VAL A 47 -0.17 -3.04 -10.86
C VAL A 47 -1.42 -3.90 -10.90
N CYS A 48 -1.50 -4.87 -11.81
CA CYS A 48 -2.62 -5.80 -11.88
C CYS A 48 -2.78 -6.64 -10.61
N ALA A 49 -1.67 -7.19 -10.07
CA ALA A 49 -1.67 -7.95 -8.83
C ALA A 49 -2.11 -7.08 -7.63
N HIS A 50 -1.68 -5.82 -7.59
CA HIS A 50 -2.10 -4.85 -6.58
C HIS A 50 -3.61 -4.61 -6.61
N PHE A 51 -4.18 -4.28 -7.77
CA PHE A 51 -5.62 -4.04 -7.87
C PHE A 51 -6.43 -5.31 -7.56
N THR A 52 -5.93 -6.48 -7.94
CA THR A 52 -6.56 -7.76 -7.61
C THR A 52 -6.67 -7.95 -6.10
N LEU A 53 -5.60 -7.67 -5.34
CA LEU A 53 -5.61 -7.75 -3.88
C LEU A 53 -6.54 -6.72 -3.24
N LEU A 54 -6.60 -5.49 -3.77
CA LEU A 54 -7.52 -4.46 -3.27
C LEU A 54 -8.98 -4.84 -3.49
N ILE A 55 -9.32 -5.38 -4.66
CA ILE A 55 -10.68 -5.84 -4.95
C ILE A 55 -11.06 -7.00 -4.03
N LEU A 56 -10.18 -7.97 -3.84
CA LEU A 56 -10.42 -9.08 -2.91
C LEU A 56 -10.59 -8.59 -1.47
N GLY A 57 -9.75 -7.67 -1.02
CA GLY A 57 -9.85 -7.04 0.29
C GLY A 57 -11.18 -6.29 0.45
N TYR A 58 -11.61 -5.53 -0.56
CA TYR A 58 -12.88 -4.81 -0.57
C TYR A 58 -14.08 -5.76 -0.51
N VAL A 59 -14.10 -6.80 -1.34
CA VAL A 59 -15.17 -7.82 -1.34
C VAL A 59 -15.28 -8.47 0.03
N ARG A 60 -14.14 -8.80 0.66
CA ARG A 60 -14.11 -9.34 2.03
C ARG A 60 -14.69 -8.36 3.04
N LEU A 61 -14.27 -7.10 2.97
CA LEU A 61 -14.77 -6.05 3.84
C LEU A 61 -16.28 -5.88 3.70
N ASN A 62 -16.79 -5.88 2.47
CA ASN A 62 -18.21 -5.72 2.20
C ASN A 62 -19.04 -6.93 2.68
N HIS A 63 -18.47 -8.13 2.63
CA HIS A 63 -19.11 -9.35 3.17
C HIS A 63 -19.14 -9.34 4.70
N LEU A 64 -18.09 -8.84 5.36
CA LEU A 64 -17.98 -8.84 6.83
C LEU A 64 -18.44 -7.54 7.49
N LYS A 65 -18.89 -6.54 6.73
CA LYS A 65 -19.24 -5.22 7.25
C LYS A 65 -20.30 -5.23 8.35
N GLY A 66 -21.19 -6.22 8.36
CA GLY A 66 -22.23 -6.38 9.38
C GLY A 66 -21.72 -7.01 10.68
N GLU A 67 -20.56 -7.67 10.64
CA GLU A 67 -19.94 -8.39 11.76
C GLU A 67 -18.71 -7.66 12.31
N MET A 68 -18.18 -6.68 11.56
CA MET A 68 -16.99 -5.91 11.92
C MET A 68 -17.32 -4.67 12.74
N GLU A 69 -16.42 -4.35 13.67
CA GLU A 69 -16.44 -3.06 14.36
C GLU A 69 -16.24 -1.92 13.35
N THR A 70 -16.92 -0.79 13.57
CA THR A 70 -16.84 0.39 12.69
C THR A 70 -15.42 0.92 12.53
N THR A 71 -14.60 0.85 13.57
CA THR A 71 -13.17 1.23 13.54
C THR A 71 -12.35 0.32 12.63
N THR A 72 -12.62 -0.99 12.66
CA THR A 72 -11.97 -2.01 11.83
C THR A 72 -12.36 -1.84 10.37
N LEU A 73 -13.64 -1.60 10.11
CA LEU A 73 -14.16 -1.32 8.78
C LEU A 73 -13.54 -0.03 8.21
N ALA A 74 -13.50 1.04 9.00
CA ALA A 74 -12.87 2.30 8.61
C ALA A 74 -11.38 2.14 8.32
N CYS A 75 -10.67 1.31 9.09
CA CYS A 75 -9.26 0.99 8.87
C CYS A 75 -9.04 0.30 7.51
N GLY A 76 -9.86 -0.71 7.20
CA GLY A 76 -9.76 -1.42 5.92
C GLY A 76 -10.09 -0.53 4.72
N ILE A 77 -11.12 0.32 4.81
CA ILE A 77 -11.44 1.31 3.77
C ILE A 77 -10.30 2.33 3.63
N GLY A 78 -9.78 2.85 4.76
CA GLY A 78 -8.67 3.79 4.78
C GLY A 78 -7.41 3.22 4.11
N TYR A 79 -7.12 1.95 4.34
CA TYR A 79 -6.03 1.25 3.68
C TYR A 79 -6.24 1.14 2.17
N ILE A 80 -7.44 0.75 1.71
CA ILE A 80 -7.73 0.65 0.27
C ILE A 80 -7.50 2.02 -0.40
N THR A 81 -8.04 3.08 0.17
CA THR A 81 -7.86 4.45 -0.33
C THR A 81 -6.38 4.87 -0.32
N PHE A 82 -5.67 4.65 0.78
CA PHE A 82 -4.24 4.93 0.88
C PHE A 82 -3.43 4.17 -0.19
N SER A 83 -3.74 2.89 -0.40
CA SER A 83 -3.04 2.04 -1.35
C SER A 83 -3.21 2.51 -2.80
N LEU A 84 -4.42 2.98 -3.16
CA LEU A 84 -4.71 3.60 -4.46
C LEU A 84 -3.90 4.89 -4.67
N VAL A 85 -3.86 5.74 -3.64
CA VAL A 85 -3.12 7.00 -3.68
C VAL A 85 -1.62 6.78 -3.88
N VAL A 86 -1.03 5.86 -3.11
CA VAL A 86 0.39 5.52 -3.23
C VAL A 86 0.69 4.90 -4.60
N MET A 87 -0.17 4.02 -5.11
CA MET A 87 0.00 3.46 -6.45
C MET A 87 -0.04 4.57 -7.52
N GLY A 88 -0.93 5.55 -7.39
CA GLY A 88 -0.94 6.75 -8.24
C GLY A 88 0.40 7.46 -8.22
N THR A 89 0.98 7.72 -7.04
CA THR A 89 2.32 8.35 -6.97
C THR A 89 3.45 7.52 -7.52
N PHE A 90 3.35 6.20 -7.38
CA PHE A 90 4.34 5.27 -7.89
C PHE A 90 4.34 5.31 -9.42
N LEU A 91 3.17 5.33 -10.04
CA LEU A 91 3.03 5.45 -11.49
C LEU A 91 3.41 6.84 -12.02
N ASP A 92 3.15 7.89 -11.24
CA ASP A 92 3.58 9.26 -11.55
C ASP A 92 5.09 9.50 -11.33
N GLY A 93 5.82 8.50 -10.83
CA GLY A 93 7.28 8.58 -10.64
C GLY A 93 7.72 9.63 -9.61
N ARG A 94 6.87 9.99 -8.65
CA ARG A 94 7.19 11.04 -7.68
C ARG A 94 8.28 10.59 -6.70
N SER A 95 9.11 11.53 -6.23
CA SER A 95 10.24 11.26 -5.31
C SER A 95 9.84 10.60 -3.99
N CYS A 96 8.59 10.83 -3.52
CA CYS A 96 8.05 10.23 -2.30
C CYS A 96 7.50 8.80 -2.51
N ALA A 97 7.50 8.27 -3.73
CA ALA A 97 6.88 6.98 -4.03
C ALA A 97 7.53 5.81 -3.29
N CYS A 98 8.86 5.77 -3.22
CA CYS A 98 9.59 4.65 -2.61
C CYS A 98 9.29 4.46 -1.10
N PRO A 99 9.38 5.50 -0.24
CA PRO A 99 9.03 5.33 1.18
C PRO A 99 7.54 5.06 1.40
N LEU A 100 6.65 5.66 0.60
CA LEU A 100 5.21 5.40 0.68
C LEU A 100 4.88 3.95 0.28
N GLU A 101 5.59 3.41 -0.71
CA GLU A 101 5.44 2.03 -1.16
C GLU A 101 5.86 1.02 -0.08
N VAL A 102 6.96 1.29 0.64
CA VAL A 102 7.37 0.48 1.80
C VAL A 102 6.26 0.45 2.85
N ILE A 103 5.73 1.62 3.23
CA ILE A 103 4.65 1.74 4.22
C ILE A 103 3.41 0.98 3.76
N ARG A 104 3.01 1.12 2.49
CA ARG A 104 1.85 0.46 1.89
C ARG A 104 1.97 -1.06 1.90
N CYS A 105 3.16 -1.58 1.61
CA CYS A 105 3.44 -3.01 1.67
C CYS A 105 3.41 -3.54 3.11
N VAL A 106 4.03 -2.84 4.07
CA VAL A 106 3.99 -3.25 5.50
C VAL A 106 2.56 -3.25 6.04
N LEU A 107 1.78 -2.20 5.74
CA LEU A 107 0.38 -2.11 6.14
C LEU A 107 -0.45 -3.27 5.57
N LEU A 108 -0.18 -3.72 4.33
CA LEU A 108 -0.87 -4.88 3.77
C LEU A 108 -0.68 -6.12 4.65
N PHE A 109 0.56 -6.46 5.01
CA PHE A 109 0.85 -7.66 5.81
C PHE A 109 0.23 -7.59 7.20
N ILE A 110 0.22 -6.40 7.82
CA ILE A 110 -0.43 -6.19 9.11
C ILE A 110 -1.95 -6.38 8.96
N LEU A 111 -2.59 -5.65 8.07
CA LEU A 111 -4.04 -5.68 7.89
C LEU A 111 -4.54 -7.03 7.39
N ASP A 112 -3.74 -7.73 6.59
CA ASP A 112 -4.04 -9.08 6.18
C ASP A 112 -4.05 -10.05 7.37
N GLY A 113 -3.08 -9.96 8.27
CA GLY A 113 -3.01 -10.79 9.47
C GLY A 113 -4.09 -10.49 10.53
N TYR A 114 -4.66 -9.28 10.54
CA TYR A 114 -5.65 -8.87 11.56
C TYR A 114 -7.08 -8.73 11.05
N ILE A 115 -7.26 -8.30 9.79
CA ILE A 115 -8.57 -7.89 9.24
C ILE A 115 -8.96 -8.80 8.07
N PHE A 116 -8.17 -8.84 7.00
CA PHE A 116 -8.61 -9.47 5.76
C PHE A 116 -8.51 -11.00 5.77
N HIS A 117 -7.49 -11.55 6.44
CA HIS A 117 -7.19 -12.99 6.50
C HIS A 117 -7.14 -13.66 5.11
N LEU A 118 -6.54 -13.01 4.12
CA LEU A 118 -6.42 -13.49 2.74
C LEU A 118 -5.40 -14.63 2.70
N GLY A 119 -5.91 -15.87 2.69
CA GLY A 119 -5.11 -17.09 2.61
C GLY A 119 -5.36 -18.10 3.72
N MET A 120 -6.23 -17.82 4.69
CA MET A 120 -6.63 -18.82 5.67
C MET A 120 -7.43 -19.95 4.99
N PRO A 121 -7.02 -21.23 5.16
CA PRO A 121 -7.78 -22.37 4.65
C PRO A 121 -9.15 -22.41 5.34
N GLY A 122 -10.22 -22.26 4.56
CA GLY A 122 -11.60 -22.16 5.07
C GLY A 122 -12.26 -20.78 4.90
N SER A 123 -11.56 -19.77 4.39
CA SER A 123 -12.21 -18.50 4.02
C SER A 123 -13.15 -18.71 2.81
N GLN A 124 -14.42 -18.34 2.95
CA GLN A 124 -15.44 -18.44 1.88
C GLN A 124 -15.22 -17.44 0.71
N ILE A 125 -14.05 -16.82 0.63
CA ILE A 125 -13.74 -15.86 -0.43
C ILE A 125 -13.25 -16.63 -1.65
N VAL A 126 -14.00 -16.49 -2.73
CA VAL A 126 -13.73 -17.12 -4.03
C VAL A 126 -12.53 -16.41 -4.68
N GLY A 127 -11.33 -16.94 -4.45
CA GLY A 127 -10.13 -16.66 -5.23
C GLY A 127 -9.25 -17.91 -5.23
N PRO A 128 -8.55 -18.26 -6.33
CA PRO A 128 -7.55 -19.32 -6.29
C PRO A 128 -6.52 -18.93 -5.23
N GLY A 129 -6.40 -19.69 -4.14
CA GLY A 129 -5.42 -19.40 -3.07
C GLY A 129 -4.00 -19.22 -3.62
N LEU A 130 -3.72 -19.85 -4.76
CA LEU A 130 -2.52 -19.66 -5.57
C LEU A 130 -2.31 -18.21 -6.02
N LEU A 131 -3.34 -17.52 -6.53
CA LEU A 131 -3.26 -16.11 -6.96
C LEU A 131 -2.99 -15.17 -5.79
N ILE A 132 -3.63 -15.42 -4.64
CA ILE A 132 -3.40 -14.63 -3.42
C ILE A 132 -1.95 -14.79 -2.97
N THR A 133 -1.44 -16.03 -2.96
CA THR A 133 -0.04 -16.31 -2.62
C THR A 133 0.92 -15.63 -3.59
N PHE A 134 0.68 -15.73 -4.90
CA PHE A 134 1.52 -15.05 -5.90
C PHE A 134 1.52 -13.53 -5.72
N ALA A 135 0.36 -12.93 -5.45
CA ALA A 135 0.27 -11.50 -5.22
C ALA A 135 1.00 -11.07 -3.93
N LYS A 136 0.92 -11.87 -2.85
CA LYS A 136 1.68 -11.63 -1.61
C LYS A 136 3.19 -11.74 -1.84
N VAL A 137 3.64 -12.70 -2.64
CA VAL A 137 5.06 -12.83 -3.02
C VAL A 137 5.52 -11.64 -3.84
N ALA A 138 4.73 -11.19 -4.83
CA ALA A 138 5.04 -10.01 -5.61
C ALA A 138 5.17 -8.74 -4.72
N TYR A 139 4.32 -8.63 -3.70
CA TYR A 139 4.40 -7.57 -2.70
C TYR A 139 5.62 -7.68 -1.77
N ALA A 140 5.99 -8.89 -1.35
CA ALA A 140 7.20 -9.10 -0.57
C ALA A 140 8.45 -8.72 -1.36
N LEU A 141 8.50 -9.09 -2.66
CA LEU A 141 9.58 -8.69 -3.55
C LEU A 141 9.62 -7.16 -3.74
N SER A 142 8.47 -6.53 -3.95
CA SER A 142 8.37 -5.07 -4.02
C SER A 142 8.86 -4.39 -2.74
N LEU A 143 8.47 -4.91 -1.58
CA LEU A 143 8.94 -4.42 -0.28
C LEU A 143 10.46 -4.52 -0.17
N THR A 144 11.05 -5.67 -0.51
CA THR A 144 12.52 -5.83 -0.46
C THR A 144 13.24 -4.87 -1.40
N GLY A 145 12.72 -4.67 -2.61
CA GLY A 145 13.30 -3.74 -3.58
C GLY A 145 13.19 -2.29 -3.11
N ALA A 146 12.00 -1.87 -2.67
CA ALA A 146 11.75 -0.52 -2.18
C ALA A 146 12.54 -0.22 -0.90
N LEU A 147 12.72 -1.19 -0.02
CA LEU A 147 13.54 -1.04 1.19
C LEU A 147 15.03 -0.83 0.84
N VAL A 148 15.56 -1.61 -0.12
CA VAL A 148 16.96 -1.47 -0.57
C VAL A 148 17.20 -0.09 -1.18
N GLU A 149 16.32 0.39 -2.05
CA GLU A 149 16.43 1.72 -2.65
C GLU A 149 16.26 2.83 -1.61
N CYS A 150 15.33 2.68 -0.66
CA CYS A 150 15.16 3.63 0.43
C CYS A 150 16.40 3.71 1.34
N LEU A 151 17.01 2.58 1.70
CA LEU A 151 18.24 2.53 2.49
C LEU A 151 19.44 3.12 1.74
N ARG A 152 19.53 2.89 0.42
CA ARG A 152 20.56 3.50 -0.42
C ARG A 152 20.42 5.02 -0.44
N GLY A 153 19.19 5.53 -0.56
CA GLY A 153 18.91 6.97 -0.50
C GLY A 153 19.35 7.61 0.83
N ILE A 154 19.08 6.96 1.96
CA ILE A 154 19.50 7.44 3.28
C ILE A 154 21.03 7.47 3.40
N ARG A 155 21.72 6.42 2.94
CA ARG A 155 23.19 6.35 2.99
C ARG A 155 23.84 7.50 2.20
N VAL A 156 23.32 7.80 1.01
CA VAL A 156 23.83 8.91 0.18
C VAL A 156 23.63 10.27 0.86
N ILE A 157 22.56 10.45 1.64
CA ILE A 157 22.32 11.68 2.40
C ILE A 157 23.30 11.78 3.58
N ASP A 158 23.53 10.68 4.29
CA ASP A 158 24.47 10.60 5.42
C ASP A 158 25.91 10.93 4.98
N ASP A 159 26.35 10.35 3.87
CA ASP A 159 27.67 10.63 3.28
C ASP A 159 27.84 12.11 2.91
N ARG A 160 26.77 12.77 2.43
CA ARG A 160 26.79 14.22 2.12
C ARG A 160 26.82 15.11 3.35
N MET A 161 26.17 14.71 4.44
CA MET A 161 26.22 15.47 5.71
C MET A 161 27.58 15.37 6.39
N LYS A 162 28.32 14.27 6.18
CA LYS A 162 29.65 14.06 6.75
C LYS A 162 30.78 14.75 5.96
N ALA A 163 30.52 15.12 4.71
CA ALA A 163 31.47 15.77 3.82
C ALA A 163 31.42 17.31 3.85
N ASN A 164 30.50 17.89 4.64
CA ASN A 164 30.27 19.32 4.82
C ASN A 164 30.61 19.73 6.25
#